data_AF-A0A7V2WY62-F1
#
_entry.id   AF-A0A7V2WY62-F1
#
_cell.length_a   1.000
_cell.length_b   1.000
_cell.length_c   1.000
_cell.angle_alpha   90.00
_cell.angle_beta   90.00
_cell.angle_gamma   90.00
#
_symmetry.space_group_name_H-M   'P 1'
#
loop_
_entity.id
_entity.type
_entity.pdbx_description
1 polymer ?
#
loop_
_entity_poly.entity_id
_entity_poly.type
_entity_poly.pdbx_seq_one_letter_code
_entity_poly.pdbx_strand_id
1 'polypeptide(L)' 'MPYPVERIEGIGPNYGAKLREAGICTTADLLRAGGSRERRRELARRTGIEEGRLAKWVAMADFMRIKGVGSQY' A
#
# COMPACT_ATOMS: atom_id res chain seq x y z
N MET A 1 -14.29 -0.16 -0.83
CA MET A 1 -14.01 1.29 -0.84
C MET A 1 -12.50 1.47 -0.80
N PRO A 2 -11.90 2.21 -1.74
CA PRO A 2 -10.48 2.53 -1.65
C PRO A 2 -10.25 3.46 -0.44
N TYR A 3 -9.42 3.03 0.51
CA TYR A 3 -9.06 3.85 1.66
C TYR A 3 -7.81 4.68 1.32
N PRO A 4 -7.61 5.86 1.93
CA PRO A 4 -6.33 6.57 1.82
C PRO A 4 -5.17 5.68 2.24
N VAL A 5 -4.02 5.78 1.57
CA VAL A 5 -2.82 5.01 1.95
C VAL A 5 -2.39 5.27 3.40
N GLU A 6 -2.64 6.47 3.93
CA GLU A 6 -2.34 6.81 5.33
C GLU A 6 -3.14 6.02 6.36
N ARG A 7 -4.22 5.32 5.95
CA ARG A 7 -4.96 4.40 6.82
C ARG A 7 -4.19 3.12 7.12
N ILE A 8 -3.23 2.75 6.27
CA ILE A 8 -2.37 1.58 6.51
C ILE A 8 -1.39 1.93 7.63
N GLU A 9 -1.32 1.05 8.63
CA GLU A 9 -0.40 1.19 9.74
C GLU A 9 1.06 1.26 9.24
N GLY A 10 1.80 2.28 9.71
CA GLY A 10 3.20 2.49 9.38
C GLY A 10 3.48 3.32 8.10
N ILE A 11 2.48 3.69 7.30
CA ILE A 11 2.67 4.68 6.21
C ILE A 11 2.82 6.09 6.81
N GLY A 12 1.92 6.48 7.72
CA GLY A 12 1.97 7.81 8.34
C GLY A 12 1.99 8.97 7.32
N PRO A 13 2.17 10.22 7.78
CA PRO A 13 2.17 11.38 6.89
C PRO A 13 3.41 11.44 5.97
N ASN A 14 4.57 10.98 6.45
CA ASN A 14 5.83 11.08 5.72
C ASN A 14 5.88 10.11 4.52
N TYR A 15 5.60 8.81 4.72
CA TYR A 15 5.51 7.90 3.57
C TYR A 15 4.24 8.12 2.76
N GLY A 16 3.15 8.61 3.39
CA GLY A 16 1.95 9.04 2.68
C GLY A 16 2.24 10.10 1.62
N ALA A 17 3.04 11.13 1.95
CA ALA A 17 3.46 12.15 1.00
C ALA A 17 4.27 11.55 -0.17
N LYS A 18 5.27 10.71 0.11
CA LYS A 18 6.08 10.04 -0.93
C LYS A 18 5.27 9.17 -1.87
N LEU A 19 4.28 8.44 -1.34
CA LEU A 19 3.37 7.62 -2.13
C LEU A 19 2.46 8.49 -2.99
N ARG A 20 1.94 9.60 -2.45
CA ARG A 20 1.14 10.57 -3.21
C ARG A 20 1.93 11.23 -4.34
N GLU A 21 3.19 11.60 -4.11
CA GLU A 21 4.09 12.11 -5.16
C GLU A 21 4.31 11.08 -6.27
N ALA A 22 4.31 9.79 -5.93
CA ALA A 22 4.36 8.70 -6.92
C ALA A 22 3.01 8.42 -7.61
N GLY A 23 1.95 9.15 -7.27
CA GLY A 23 0.59 8.98 -7.80
C GLY A 23 -0.25 7.92 -7.06
N ILE A 24 0.16 7.52 -5.86
CA ILE A 24 -0.52 6.51 -5.05
C ILE A 24 -1.24 7.20 -3.89
N CYS A 25 -2.54 7.41 -4.05
CA CYS A 25 -3.36 8.07 -3.04
C CYS A 25 -4.16 7.07 -2.20
N THR A 26 -4.48 5.90 -2.76
CA THR A 26 -5.36 4.92 -2.11
C THR A 26 -4.74 3.53 -1.97
N THR A 27 -5.33 2.71 -1.10
CA THR A 27 -4.99 1.29 -0.95
C THR A 27 -5.16 0.51 -2.26
N ALA A 28 -6.13 0.88 -3.10
CA ALA A 28 -6.31 0.30 -4.42
C ALA A 28 -5.17 0.67 -5.40
N ASP A 29 -4.70 1.92 -5.34
CA ASP A 29 -3.55 2.36 -6.14
C ASP A 29 -2.29 1.63 -5.69
N LEU A 30 -2.12 1.45 -4.38
CA LEU A 30 -0.98 0.74 -3.82
C LEU A 30 -0.96 -0.73 -4.26
N LEU A 31 -2.11 -1.41 -4.26
CA LEU A 31 -2.23 -2.78 -4.77
C LEU A 31 -1.94 -2.87 -6.26
N ARG A 32 -2.39 -1.88 -7.05
CA ARG A 32 -2.14 -1.84 -8.49
C ARG A 32 -0.66 -1.63 -8.80
N ALA A 33 -0.03 -0.69 -8.10
CA ALA A 33 1.37 -0.30 -8.24
C ALA A 33 2.36 -1.21 -7.50
N GLY A 34 1.89 -2.06 -6.57
CA GLY A 34 2.72 -2.95 -5.76
C GLY A 34 2.34 -4.43 -5.81
N GLY A 35 1.40 -4.81 -6.69
CA GLY A 35 0.87 -6.17 -6.78
C GLY A 35 1.86 -7.23 -7.28
N SER A 36 2.95 -6.85 -7.93
CA SER A 36 4.02 -7.77 -8.36
C SER A 36 5.38 -7.35 -7.79
N ARG A 37 6.32 -8.30 -7.75
CA ARG A 37 7.70 -8.03 -7.29
C ARG A 37 8.38 -6.93 -8.12
N GLU A 38 8.24 -6.98 -9.44
CA GLU A 38 8.81 -5.98 -10.35
C GLU A 38 8.23 -4.59 -10.10
N ARG A 39 6.91 -4.49 -9.94
CA ARG A 39 6.25 -3.21 -9.68
C ARG A 39 6.63 -2.64 -8.31
N ARG A 40 6.79 -3.49 -7.28
CA ARG A 40 7.32 -3.05 -5.98
C ARG A 40 8.74 -2.53 -6.08
N ARG A 41 9.59 -3.16 -6.89
CA ARG A 41 10.96 -2.69 -7.12
C ARG A 41 10.99 -1.33 -7.81
N GLU A 42 10.15 -1.13 -8.81
CA GLU A 42 10.00 0.17 -9.46
C GLU A 42 9.47 1.23 -8.48
N LEU A 43 8.46 0.87 -7.70
CA LEU A 43 7.89 1.76 -6.68
C LEU A 43 8.91 2.11 -5.60
N ALA A 44 9.77 1.17 -5.20
CA ALA A 44 10.86 1.39 -4.27
C ALA A 44 11.86 2.42 -4.81
N ARG A 45 12.20 2.34 -6.10
CA ARG A 45 13.09 3.31 -6.75
C ARG A 45 12.46 4.70 -6.86
N ARG A 46 11.17 4.77 -7.20
CA ARG A 46 10.44 6.05 -7.35
C ARG A 46 10.19 6.76 -6.02
N THR A 47 9.87 6.01 -4.97
CA THR A 47 9.49 6.57 -3.66
C THR A 47 10.65 6.61 -2.66
N GLY A 48 11.76 5.92 -2.95
CA GLY A 48 12.86 5.72 -2.01
C GLY A 48 12.46 4.86 -0.80
N ILE A 49 11.44 4.01 -0.94
CA ILE A 49 10.94 3.14 0.13
C ILE A 49 11.44 1.72 -0.11
N GLU A 50 11.91 1.04 0.93
CA GLU A 50 12.38 -0.32 0.85
C GLU A 50 11.29 -1.30 0.35
N GLU A 51 11.66 -2.23 -0.54
CA GLU A 51 10.74 -3.24 -1.10
C GLU A 51 10.03 -4.06 -0.02
N GLY A 52 10.71 -4.40 1.08
CA GLY A 52 10.13 -5.15 2.20
C GLY A 52 9.01 -4.39 2.90
N ARG A 53 9.14 -3.06 3.01
CA ARG A 53 8.11 -2.20 3.59
C ARG A 53 6.92 -2.05 2.64
N LEU A 54 7.18 -1.88 1.35
CA LEU A 54 6.13 -1.86 0.32
C LEU A 54 5.36 -3.18 0.28
N ALA A 55 6.04 -4.33 0.40
CA ALA A 55 5.39 -5.63 0.44
C ALA A 55 4.42 -5.77 1.63
N LYS A 56 4.81 -5.30 2.82
CA LYS A 56 3.94 -5.26 4.01
C LYS A 56 2.70 -4.40 3.77
N TRP A 57 2.86 -3.19 3.23
CA TRP A 57 1.73 -2.30 2.96
C TRP A 57 0.80 -2.82 1.87
N VAL A 58 1.34 -3.45 0.82
CA VAL A 58 0.54 -4.12 -0.21
C VAL A 58 -0.29 -5.25 0.41
N ALA A 59 0.28 -6.08 1.29
CA ALA A 59 -0.45 -7.12 1.98
C ALA A 59 -1.56 -6.54 2.88
N MET A 60 -1.27 -5.50 3.67
CA MET A 60 -2.27 -4.81 4.49
C MET A 60 -3.39 -4.18 3.66
N ALA A 61 -3.04 -3.56 2.53
CA ALA A 61 -4.02 -3.01 1.59
C ALA A 61 -4.95 -4.10 1.04
N ASP A 62 -4.44 -5.32 0.83
CA ASP A 62 -5.25 -6.45 0.38
C ASP A 62 -6.18 -6.95 1.49
N PHE A 63 -5.70 -7.09 2.72
CA PHE A 63 -6.55 -7.39 3.87
C PHE A 63 -7.66 -6.35 4.07
N MET A 64 -7.37 -5.07 3.86
CA MET A 64 -8.36 -3.98 3.94
C MET A 64 -9.47 -4.06 2.87
N ARG A 65 -9.26 -4.78 1.77
CA ARG A 65 -10.32 -5.03 0.77
C ARG A 65 -11.34 -6.05 1.27
N ILE A 66 -10.93 -6.94 2.15
CA ILE A 66 -11.80 -7.91 2.81
C ILE A 66 -12.56 -7.16 3.91
N LYS A 67 -13.60 -6.41 3.52
CA LYS A 67 -14.56 -5.86 4.48
C LYS A 67 -15.29 -7.01 5.16
N GLY A 68 -14.94 -7.28 6.41
CA GLY A 68 -15.63 -8.23 7.26
C GLY A 68 -15.04 -9.63 7.21
N VAL A 69 -13.89 -9.84 7.86
CA VAL A 69 -13.75 -11.07 8.66
C VAL A 69 -14.64 -10.90 9.88
N GLY A 70 -15.96 -10.93 9.64
CA GLY A 70 -16.91 -11.32 10.66
C GLY A 70 -16.71 -12.82 10.85
N SER A 71 -16.42 -13.21 12.09
CA SER A 71 -16.45 -14.57 12.60
C SER A 71 -17.33 -15.51 11.78
N GLN A 72 -16.73 -16.48 11.08
CA GLN A 72 -17.27 -17.83 10.89
C GLN A 72 -16.12 -18.78 10.53
N TYR A 73 -15.35 -19.21 11.52
CA TYR A 73 -15.29 -20.60 11.98
C TYR A 73 -14.49 -20.68 13.30
#